data_AF-A0A8J3SW45-F1
#
_entry.id   AF-A0A8J3SW45-F1
#
_cell.length_a   1.000
_cell.length_b   1.000
_cell.length_c   1.000
_cell.angle_alpha   90.00
_cell.angle_beta   90.00
_cell.angle_gamma   90.00
#
_symmetry.space_group_name_H-M   'P 1'
#
loop_
_entity.id
_entity.type
_entity.pdbx_description
1 polymer ?
#
loop_
_entity_poly.entity_id
_entity_poly.type
_entity_poly.pdbx_seq_one_letter_code
_entity_poly.pdbx_strand_id
1 'polypeptide(L)'
;MNTDLTALTGLERLTEVASYDLADPGLRAALDTITRRTAERLGQPISLVTVLLDSVQLFAGTHGLPDSWITELGGTPGEWAFCAEVVRSGRPYTVTDLSADPVQHDNPMVVVEGARSYAGVPLIAPGGQILGGHCVIGVEPHEYGEADVEVLRETAGEIVRLLQRYRHTVPEAAACG
;
A
#
# COMPACT_ATOMS: atom_id res chain seq x y z
N MET A 1 14.82 0.46 -14.73
CA MET A 1 14.04 0.79 -13.53
C MET A 1 14.47 2.16 -13.02
N ASN A 2 13.67 3.21 -13.22
CA ASN A 2 13.93 4.54 -12.65
C ASN A 2 12.59 5.16 -12.24
N THR A 3 11.95 4.53 -11.24
CA THR A 3 10.72 5.07 -10.66
C THR A 3 11.10 6.33 -9.90
N ASP A 4 10.71 7.49 -10.42
CA ASP A 4 10.97 8.78 -9.79
C ASP A 4 10.20 8.88 -8.46
N LEU A 5 10.93 8.73 -7.35
CA LEU A 5 10.38 8.80 -6.00
C LEU A 5 10.23 10.24 -5.49
N THR A 6 10.52 11.27 -6.30
CA THR A 6 10.39 12.68 -5.88
C THR A 6 8.97 13.00 -5.41
N ALA A 7 7.95 12.36 -5.97
CA ALA A 7 6.56 12.49 -5.52
C ALA A 7 6.34 12.03 -4.06
N LEU A 8 7.24 11.19 -3.53
CA LEU A 8 7.14 10.64 -2.18
C LEU A 8 7.82 11.51 -1.11
N THR A 9 8.67 12.47 -1.49
CA THR A 9 9.50 13.24 -0.54
C THR A 9 8.79 14.44 0.08
N GLY A 10 7.53 14.71 -0.30
CA GLY A 10 6.76 15.85 0.19
C GLY A 10 6.66 15.87 1.72
N LEU A 11 7.15 16.94 2.35
CA LEU A 11 7.22 17.06 3.82
C LEU A 11 5.83 16.95 4.46
N GLU A 12 4.81 17.62 3.91
CA GLU A 12 3.44 17.55 4.42
C GLU A 12 2.90 16.11 4.43
N ARG A 13 3.20 15.34 3.37
CA ARG A 13 2.80 13.93 3.25
C ARG A 13 3.50 13.06 4.30
N LEU A 14 4.81 13.24 4.48
CA LEU A 14 5.59 12.49 5.47
C LEU A 14 5.19 12.85 6.90
N THR A 15 4.88 14.12 7.18
CA THR A 15 4.30 14.55 8.46
C THR A 15 2.94 13.89 8.70
N GLU A 16 2.09 13.82 7.67
CA GLU A 16 0.80 13.13 7.79
C GLU A 16 0.98 11.63 8.03
N VAL A 17 1.89 10.96 7.32
CA VAL A 17 2.24 9.55 7.58
C VAL A 17 2.71 9.34 9.01
N ALA A 18 3.61 10.20 9.50
CA ALA A 18 4.15 10.13 10.86
C ALA A 18 3.13 10.44 11.96
N SER A 19 1.94 10.91 11.61
CA SER A 19 0.86 11.17 12.58
C SER A 19 0.14 9.91 13.04
N TYR A 20 0.35 8.76 12.39
CA TYR A 20 -0.30 7.49 12.70
C TYR A 20 0.64 6.54 13.42
N ASP A 21 0.13 5.86 14.45
CA ASP A 21 0.85 4.82 15.18
C ASP A 21 0.85 3.49 14.40
N LEU A 22 1.66 3.43 13.34
CA LEU A 22 1.78 2.25 12.47
C LEU A 22 2.43 1.04 13.16
N ALA A 23 3.02 1.24 14.34
CA ALA A 23 3.67 0.18 15.12
C ALA A 23 2.72 -0.50 16.10
N ASP A 24 1.50 0.02 16.30
CA ASP A 24 0.52 -0.57 17.21
C ASP A 24 0.10 -1.99 16.73
N PRO A 25 0.25 -3.03 17.57
CA PRO A 25 -0.05 -4.40 17.17
C PRO A 25 -1.55 -4.64 16.94
N GLY A 26 -2.43 -3.87 17.60
CA GLY A 26 -3.87 -3.91 17.38
C GLY A 26 -4.26 -3.32 16.02
N LEU A 27 -3.59 -2.24 15.59
CA LEU A 27 -3.74 -1.71 14.24
C LEU A 27 -3.32 -2.76 13.20
N ARG A 28 -2.13 -3.36 13.37
CA ARG A 28 -1.62 -4.41 12.48
C ARG A 28 -2.62 -5.57 12.33
N ALA A 29 -3.10 -6.13 13.44
CA ALA A 29 -4.06 -7.23 13.41
C ALA A 29 -5.39 -6.88 12.71
N ALA A 30 -5.86 -5.63 12.89
CA ALA A 30 -7.07 -5.15 12.22
C ALA A 30 -6.85 -4.96 10.71
N LEU A 31 -5.69 -4.46 10.29
CA LEU A 31 -5.32 -4.33 8.87
C LEU A 31 -5.14 -5.70 8.20
N ASP A 32 -4.50 -6.66 8.87
CA ASP A 32 -4.35 -8.05 8.40
C ASP A 32 -5.73 -8.72 8.20
N THR A 33 -6.71 -8.37 9.03
CA THR A 33 -8.10 -8.85 8.88
C THR A 33 -8.78 -8.23 7.66
N ILE A 34 -8.48 -6.98 7.31
CA ILE A 34 -8.99 -6.34 6.09
C ILE A 34 -8.33 -6.96 4.85
N THR A 35 -7.01 -7.08 4.82
CA THR A 35 -6.27 -7.65 3.67
C THR A 35 -6.70 -9.07 3.36
N ARG A 36 -6.88 -9.92 4.38
CA ARG A 36 -7.42 -11.27 4.19
C ARG A 36 -8.80 -11.25 3.53
N ARG A 37 -9.73 -10.42 4.02
CA ARG A 37 -11.08 -10.32 3.45
C ARG A 37 -11.06 -9.80 2.02
N THR A 38 -10.19 -8.83 1.70
CA THR A 38 -10.01 -8.33 0.34
C THR A 38 -9.50 -9.42 -0.59
N ALA A 39 -8.44 -10.14 -0.19
CA ALA A 39 -7.86 -11.24 -0.95
C ALA A 39 -8.90 -12.33 -1.25
N GLU A 40 -9.64 -12.77 -0.22
CA GLU A 40 -10.74 -13.75 -0.34
C GLU A 40 -11.83 -13.25 -1.30
N ARG A 41 -12.25 -11.99 -1.20
CA ARG A 41 -13.32 -11.41 -2.01
C ARG A 41 -12.93 -11.26 -3.48
N LEU A 42 -11.65 -10.98 -3.76
CA LEU A 42 -11.12 -10.77 -5.12
C LEU A 42 -10.47 -12.03 -5.71
N GLY A 43 -10.44 -13.14 -4.97
CA GLY A 43 -9.82 -14.39 -5.42
C GLY A 43 -8.32 -14.27 -5.69
N GLN A 44 -7.63 -13.36 -5.00
CA GLN A 44 -6.19 -13.14 -5.17
C GLN A 44 -5.41 -13.71 -3.98
N PRO A 45 -4.20 -14.25 -4.20
CA PRO A 45 -3.42 -14.88 -3.13
C PRO A 45 -2.87 -13.86 -2.14
N ILE A 46 -2.54 -12.64 -2.58
CA ILE A 46 -1.88 -11.63 -1.77
C ILE A 46 -2.73 -10.37 -1.72
N SER A 47 -2.84 -9.77 -0.53
CA SER A 47 -3.35 -8.41 -0.35
C SER A 47 -2.52 -7.66 0.68
N LEU A 48 -2.24 -6.38 0.42
CA LEU A 48 -1.41 -5.55 1.26
C LEU A 48 -2.09 -4.20 1.57
N VAL A 49 -1.80 -3.69 2.75
CA VAL A 49 -1.90 -2.26 3.08
C VAL A 49 -0.47 -1.76 3.18
N THR A 50 -0.08 -0.87 2.28
CA THR A 50 1.27 -0.31 2.27
C THR A 50 1.26 1.18 2.56
N VAL A 51 2.28 1.64 3.27
CA VAL A 51 2.58 3.05 3.51
C VAL A 51 3.93 3.35 2.87
N LEU A 52 4.00 4.42 2.09
CA LEU A 52 5.22 4.81 1.40
C LEU A 52 5.91 5.92 2.18
N LEU A 53 7.17 5.72 2.52
CA LEU A 53 8.07 6.78 2.98
C LEU A 53 8.74 7.45 1.77
N ASP A 54 9.86 8.13 1.97
CA ASP A 54 10.62 8.78 0.89
C ASP A 54 11.32 7.76 -0.04
N SER A 55 11.76 6.63 0.52
CA SER A 55 12.59 5.63 -0.16
C SER A 55 12.22 4.18 0.16
N VAL A 56 11.24 3.97 1.05
CA VAL A 56 10.85 2.65 1.57
C VAL A 56 9.33 2.48 1.48
N GLN A 57 8.90 1.28 1.13
CA GLN A 57 7.53 0.81 1.30
C GLN A 57 7.43 -0.03 2.56
N LEU A 58 6.57 0.38 3.49
CA LEU A 58 6.24 -0.36 4.71
C LEU A 58 4.95 -1.16 4.51
N PHE A 59 4.92 -2.39 5.01
CA PHE A 59 3.72 -3.23 5.04
C PHE A 59 2.98 -3.06 6.37
N ALA A 60 1.97 -2.20 6.37
CA ALA A 60 1.15 -1.93 7.55
C ALA A 60 0.12 -3.05 7.83
N GLY A 61 -0.28 -3.79 6.78
CA GLY A 61 -1.10 -4.99 6.89
C GLY A 61 -0.83 -5.93 5.73
N THR A 62 -0.87 -7.23 5.98
CA THR A 62 -0.46 -8.26 5.02
C THR A 62 -1.40 -9.45 5.03
N HIS A 63 -1.55 -10.08 3.88
CA HIS A 63 -2.14 -11.42 3.76
C HIS A 63 -1.47 -12.16 2.60
N GLY A 64 -1.20 -13.46 2.80
CA GLY A 64 -0.75 -14.37 1.77
C GLY A 64 0.66 -14.13 1.22
N LEU A 65 1.45 -13.26 1.84
CA LEU A 65 2.87 -13.12 1.49
C LEU A 65 3.62 -14.44 1.75
N PRO A 66 4.53 -14.86 0.85
CA PRO A 66 5.36 -16.03 1.07
C PRO A 66 6.36 -15.79 2.21
N ASP A 67 6.78 -16.87 2.87
CA ASP A 67 7.88 -16.85 3.84
C ASP A 67 9.19 -16.49 3.11
N SER A 68 9.55 -15.21 3.19
CA SER A 68 10.62 -14.58 2.42
C SER A 68 11.16 -13.37 3.19
N TRP A 69 12.30 -12.83 2.73
CA TRP A 69 12.97 -11.71 3.36
C TRP A 69 12.09 -10.44 3.41
N ILE A 70 11.20 -10.21 2.43
CA ILE A 70 10.26 -9.06 2.45
C ILE A 70 9.23 -9.18 3.57
N THR A 71 8.83 -10.40 3.91
CA THR A 71 7.87 -10.68 4.98
C THR A 71 8.52 -10.47 6.34
N GLU A 72 9.78 -10.92 6.50
CA GLU A 72 10.56 -10.72 7.71
C GLU A 72 10.87 -9.24 7.98
N LEU A 73 11.24 -8.49 6.95
CA LEU A 73 11.51 -7.05 7.07
C LEU A 73 10.22 -6.21 7.21
N GLY A 74 9.09 -6.72 6.72
CA GLY A 74 7.83 -5.98 6.68
C GLY A 74 7.83 -4.82 5.69
N GLY A 75 8.52 -4.96 4.55
CA GLY A 75 8.60 -3.92 3.54
C GLY A 75 9.56 -4.20 2.39
N THR A 76 9.68 -3.22 1.49
CA THR A 76 10.58 -3.25 0.32
C THR A 76 11.22 -1.88 0.09
N PRO A 77 12.31 -1.78 -0.69
CA PRO A 77 12.69 -0.52 -1.31
C PRO A 77 11.50 0.11 -2.05
N GLY A 78 11.35 1.43 -1.96
CA GLY A 78 10.25 2.17 -2.58
C GLY A 78 10.28 2.08 -4.10
N GLU A 79 11.46 1.94 -4.70
CA GLU A 79 11.64 1.76 -6.15
C GLU A 79 11.09 0.41 -6.67
N TRP A 80 10.87 -0.58 -5.78
CA TRP A 80 10.28 -1.88 -6.12
C TRP A 80 8.75 -1.87 -5.94
N ALA A 81 8.21 -0.85 -5.28
CA ALA A 81 6.80 -0.79 -4.92
C ALA A 81 5.93 -0.39 -6.13
N PHE A 82 5.07 -1.31 -6.59
CA PHE A 82 4.01 -0.96 -7.54
C PHE A 82 3.08 0.14 -6.98
N CYS A 83 2.88 0.18 -5.65
CA CYS A 83 2.11 1.22 -4.98
C CYS A 83 2.70 2.63 -5.14
N ALA A 84 3.98 2.77 -5.53
CA ALA A 84 4.55 4.08 -5.84
C ALA A 84 3.80 4.75 -7.01
N GLU A 85 3.34 3.99 -8.01
CA GLU A 85 2.53 4.51 -9.12
C GLU A 85 1.15 4.99 -8.66
N VAL A 86 0.55 4.29 -7.70
CA VAL A 86 -0.71 4.69 -7.07
C VAL A 86 -0.53 6.00 -6.31
N VAL A 87 0.52 6.13 -5.50
CA VAL A 87 0.80 7.35 -4.72
C VAL A 87 1.11 8.52 -5.65
N ARG A 88 1.96 8.31 -6.66
CA ARG A 88 2.34 9.33 -7.64
C ARG A 88 1.17 9.85 -8.45
N SER A 89 0.26 8.97 -8.87
CA SER A 89 -0.87 9.34 -9.73
C SER A 89 -2.12 9.76 -8.97
N GLY A 90 -2.23 9.41 -7.68
CA GLY A 90 -3.44 9.57 -6.88
C GLY A 90 -4.65 8.81 -7.41
N ARG A 91 -4.42 7.78 -8.24
CA ARG A 91 -5.46 7.03 -8.94
C ARG A 91 -5.21 5.52 -8.83
N PRO A 92 -6.24 4.69 -9.05
CA PRO A 92 -6.04 3.25 -9.17
C PRO A 92 -5.01 2.91 -10.26
N TYR A 93 -4.22 1.88 -10.00
CA TYR A 93 -3.25 1.32 -10.94
C TYR A 93 -3.46 -0.18 -11.04
N THR A 94 -3.67 -0.68 -12.25
CA THR A 94 -3.89 -2.10 -12.53
C THR A 94 -2.94 -2.55 -13.63
N VAL A 95 -2.40 -3.77 -13.49
CA VAL A 95 -1.52 -4.41 -14.47
C VAL A 95 -1.93 -5.87 -14.59
N THR A 96 -2.35 -6.26 -15.80
CA THR A 96 -2.84 -7.61 -16.09
C THR A 96 -1.73 -8.65 -16.06
N ASP A 97 -0.60 -8.34 -16.69
CA ASP A 97 0.59 -9.18 -16.71
C ASP A 97 1.85 -8.33 -16.52
N LEU A 98 2.39 -8.34 -15.32
CA LEU A 98 3.60 -7.63 -14.93
C LEU A 98 4.84 -8.11 -15.69
N SER A 99 4.88 -9.37 -16.13
CA SER A 99 6.02 -9.90 -16.88
C SER A 99 6.07 -9.40 -18.33
N ALA A 100 4.93 -8.96 -18.86
CA ALA A 100 4.80 -8.32 -20.16
C ALA A 100 4.76 -6.78 -20.09
N ASP A 101 4.75 -6.21 -18.88
CA ASP A 101 4.64 -4.77 -18.69
C ASP A 101 5.95 -4.05 -19.04
N PRO A 102 5.94 -3.05 -19.93
CA PRO A 102 7.16 -2.39 -20.41
C PRO A 102 7.92 -1.63 -19.31
N VAL A 103 7.26 -1.31 -18.19
CA VAL A 103 7.85 -0.58 -17.06
C VAL A 103 8.23 -1.53 -15.92
N GLN A 104 7.40 -2.53 -15.63
CA GLN A 104 7.51 -3.37 -14.43
C GLN A 104 8.17 -4.73 -14.66
N HIS A 105 8.37 -5.20 -15.90
CA HIS A 105 8.90 -6.55 -16.15
C HIS A 105 10.25 -6.84 -15.47
N ASP A 106 11.12 -5.84 -15.34
CA ASP A 106 12.43 -5.97 -14.67
C ASP A 106 12.37 -5.70 -13.14
N ASN A 107 11.19 -5.42 -12.58
CA ASN A 107 11.04 -5.12 -11.16
C ASN A 107 11.35 -6.39 -10.32
N PRO A 108 12.19 -6.32 -9.27
CA PRO A 108 12.49 -7.46 -8.40
C PRO A 108 11.27 -8.20 -7.84
N MET A 109 10.15 -7.52 -7.61
CA MET A 109 8.89 -8.17 -7.22
C MET A 109 8.34 -9.13 -8.29
N VAL A 110 8.66 -8.90 -9.57
CA VAL A 110 8.28 -9.75 -10.71
C VAL A 110 9.30 -10.86 -10.93
N VAL A 111 10.58 -10.52 -10.96
CA VAL A 111 11.66 -11.46 -11.32
C VAL A 111 12.11 -12.37 -10.17
N VAL A 112 12.05 -11.89 -8.91
CA VAL A 112 12.45 -12.66 -7.72
C VAL A 112 11.24 -13.22 -6.98
N GLU A 113 10.27 -12.36 -6.66
CA GLU A 113 9.11 -12.75 -5.81
C GLU A 113 7.94 -13.35 -6.61
N GLY A 114 8.01 -13.32 -7.95
CA GLY A 114 7.04 -14.01 -8.81
C GLY A 114 5.69 -13.31 -8.98
N ALA A 115 5.57 -12.01 -8.69
CA ALA A 115 4.35 -11.27 -8.99
C ALA A 115 4.03 -11.30 -10.49
N ARG A 116 2.76 -11.50 -10.84
CA ARG A 116 2.29 -11.55 -12.24
C ARG A 116 1.15 -10.61 -12.55
N SER A 117 0.32 -10.26 -11.58
CA SER A 117 -0.70 -9.23 -11.77
C SER A 117 -0.82 -8.36 -10.54
N TYR A 118 -1.28 -7.12 -10.73
CA TYR A 118 -1.40 -6.13 -9.66
C TYR A 118 -2.65 -5.28 -9.84
N ALA A 119 -3.34 -5.00 -8.73
CA ALA A 119 -4.31 -3.90 -8.66
C ALA A 119 -4.17 -3.18 -7.33
N GLY A 120 -4.11 -1.85 -7.36
CA GLY A 120 -4.01 -1.03 -6.16
C GLY A 120 -4.75 0.29 -6.26
N VAL A 121 -5.17 0.81 -5.10
CA VAL A 121 -5.87 2.09 -4.96
C VAL A 121 -5.25 2.94 -3.85
N PRO A 122 -5.33 4.29 -3.93
CA PRO A 122 -4.65 5.16 -2.97
C PRO A 122 -5.34 5.16 -1.61
N LEU A 123 -4.52 5.24 -0.55
CA LEU A 123 -4.98 5.51 0.82
C LEU A 123 -4.90 7.02 1.07
N ILE A 124 -6.03 7.70 0.92
CA ILE A 124 -6.12 9.17 1.01
C ILE A 124 -6.56 9.57 2.41
N ALA A 125 -5.70 10.27 3.14
CA ALA A 125 -6.01 10.84 4.44
C ALA A 125 -7.03 12.00 4.33
N PRO A 126 -7.74 12.39 5.41
CA PRO A 126 -8.70 13.50 5.38
C PRO A 126 -8.13 14.82 4.87
N GLY A 127 -6.85 15.08 5.13
CA GLY A 127 -6.14 16.27 4.62
C GLY A 127 -5.78 16.20 3.14
N GLY A 128 -6.19 15.15 2.41
CA GLY A 128 -5.91 14.95 0.98
C GLY A 128 -4.56 14.30 0.67
N GLN A 129 -3.71 14.11 1.69
CA GLN A 129 -2.39 13.48 1.52
C GLN A 129 -2.55 11.98 1.25
N ILE A 130 -1.74 11.46 0.32
CA ILE A 130 -1.73 10.03 -0.01
C ILE A 130 -0.65 9.32 0.83
N LEU A 131 -1.08 8.41 1.69
CA LEU A 131 -0.19 7.71 2.63
C LEU A 131 0.53 6.54 1.96
N GLY A 132 -0.14 5.88 1.03
CA GLY A 132 0.31 4.66 0.37
C GLY A 132 -0.82 4.04 -0.44
N GLY A 133 -0.90 2.71 -0.47
CA GLY A 133 -1.89 1.99 -1.26
C GLY A 133 -2.48 0.75 -0.56
N HIS A 134 -3.71 0.41 -0.92
CA HIS A 134 -4.27 -0.91 -0.67
C HIS A 134 -4.30 -1.67 -1.99
N CYS A 135 -3.74 -2.87 -2.02
CA CYS A 135 -3.58 -3.63 -3.25
C CYS A 135 -3.83 -5.13 -3.07
N VAL A 136 -4.00 -5.79 -4.21
CA VAL A 136 -3.90 -7.24 -4.39
C VAL A 136 -2.83 -7.57 -5.43
N ILE A 137 -2.19 -8.72 -5.26
CA ILE A 137 -1.15 -9.21 -6.15
C ILE A 137 -1.47 -10.67 -6.50
N GLY A 138 -1.44 -10.97 -7.79
CA GLY A 138 -1.62 -12.31 -8.33
C GLY A 138 -0.30 -12.95 -8.76
N VAL A 139 -0.25 -14.28 -8.68
CA VAL A 139 0.86 -15.12 -9.18
C VAL A 139 0.61 -15.65 -10.60
N GLU A 140 -0.52 -15.29 -11.18
CA GLU A 140 -0.91 -15.50 -12.57
C GLU A 140 -1.42 -14.18 -13.17
N PRO A 141 -1.38 -14.02 -14.50
CA PRO A 141 -2.03 -12.89 -15.16
C PRO A 141 -3.52 -12.82 -14.80
N HIS A 142 -4.01 -11.62 -14.52
CA HIS A 142 -5.39 -11.41 -14.11
C HIS A 142 -5.87 -10.02 -14.51
N GLU A 143 -7.02 -9.94 -15.18
CA GLU A 143 -7.62 -8.67 -15.57
C GLU A 143 -8.56 -8.17 -14.47
N TYR A 144 -8.19 -7.06 -13.84
CA TYR A 144 -9.00 -6.42 -12.80
C TYR A 144 -9.98 -5.44 -13.42
N GLY A 145 -11.28 -5.71 -13.26
CA GLY A 145 -12.35 -4.86 -13.75
C GLY A 145 -12.70 -3.71 -12.80
N GLU A 146 -13.66 -2.88 -13.21
CA GLU A 146 -14.14 -1.76 -12.38
C GLU A 146 -14.73 -2.23 -11.05
N ALA A 147 -15.40 -3.40 -11.04
CA ALA A 147 -15.95 -3.98 -9.82
C ALA A 147 -14.84 -4.33 -8.81
N ASP A 148 -13.72 -4.87 -9.25
CA ASP A 148 -12.58 -5.22 -8.39
C ASP A 148 -11.94 -3.97 -7.79
N VAL A 149 -11.78 -2.93 -8.62
CA VAL A 149 -11.29 -1.63 -8.18
C VAL A 149 -12.25 -1.00 -7.17
N GLU A 150 -13.57 -1.16 -7.34
CA GLU A 150 -14.53 -0.63 -6.38
C GLU A 150 -14.45 -1.35 -5.04
N VAL A 151 -14.28 -2.67 -5.02
CA VAL A 151 -13.99 -3.42 -3.78
C VAL A 151 -12.76 -2.85 -3.08
N LEU A 152 -11.67 -2.62 -3.81
CA LEU A 152 -10.45 -2.02 -3.26
C LEU A 152 -10.69 -0.62 -2.71
N ARG A 153 -11.51 0.21 -3.36
CA ARG A 153 -11.85 1.57 -2.89
C ARG A 153 -12.68 1.53 -1.61
N GLU A 154 -13.68 0.65 -1.53
CA GLU A 154 -14.51 0.45 -0.34
C GLU A 154 -13.64 0.09 0.87
N THR A 155 -12.75 -0.90 0.70
CA THR A 155 -11.85 -1.37 1.75
C THR A 155 -10.75 -0.35 2.07
N ALA A 156 -10.25 0.40 1.09
CA ALA A 156 -9.36 1.54 1.33
C ALA A 156 -10.01 2.61 2.22
N GLY A 157 -11.31 2.89 2.03
CA GLY A 157 -12.07 3.76 2.92
C GLY A 157 -12.18 3.21 4.35
N GLU A 158 -12.36 1.90 4.51
CA GLU A 158 -12.33 1.23 5.83
C GLU A 158 -10.96 1.36 6.49
N ILE A 159 -9.88 1.13 5.74
CA ILE A 159 -8.49 1.25 6.19
C ILE A 159 -8.21 2.67 6.67
N VAL A 160 -8.57 3.71 5.91
CA VAL A 160 -8.33 5.10 6.31
C VAL A 160 -9.09 5.44 7.60
N ARG A 161 -10.35 5.02 7.74
CA ARG A 161 -11.12 5.20 9.00
C ARG A 161 -10.50 4.45 10.17
N LEU A 162 -9.88 3.30 9.93
CA LEU A 162 -9.14 2.56 10.95
C LEU A 162 -7.86 3.31 11.35
N LEU A 163 -7.03 3.73 10.39
CA LEU A 163 -5.81 4.51 10.64
C LEU A 163 -6.09 5.76 11.49
N GLN A 164 -7.18 6.49 11.22
CA GLN A 164 -7.59 7.65 12.01
C GLN A 164 -7.77 7.38 13.51
N ARG A 165 -8.19 6.17 13.89
CA ARG A 165 -8.35 5.80 15.32
C ARG A 165 -7.01 5.61 16.03
N TYR A 166 -5.95 5.37 15.26
CA TYR A 166 -4.58 5.20 15.73
C TYR A 166 -3.72 6.43 15.40
N ARG A 167 -4.34 7.58 15.10
CA ARG A 167 -3.60 8.82 14.98
C ARG A 167 -3.09 9.22 16.36
N HIS A 168 -1.80 9.54 16.48
CA HIS A 168 -1.26 10.12 17.69
C HIS A 168 -2.05 11.38 18.04
N THR A 169 -2.55 11.43 19.27
CA THR A 169 -3.05 12.68 19.83
C THR A 169 -1.85 13.60 19.95
N VAL A 170 -1.74 14.59 19.06
CA VAL A 170 -0.84 15.72 19.29
C VAL A 170 -1.29 16.31 20.62
N PRO A 171 -0.46 16.33 21.68
CA PRO A 171 -0.79 17.14 22.83
C PRO A 171 -0.95 18.55 22.28
N GLU A 172 -2.14 19.13 22.46
CA GLU A 172 -2.39 20.53 22.14
C GLU A 172 -1.19 21.29 22.70
N ALA A 173 -0.37 21.88 21.82
CA ALA A 173 0.86 22.53 22.24
C ALA A 173 0.44 23.51 23.31
N ALA A 174 0.81 23.21 24.57
CA ALA A 174 0.53 24.08 25.69
C ALA A 174 1.00 25.45 25.23
N ALA A 175 0.05 26.36 25.07
CA ALA A 175 0.32 27.71 24.64
C ALA A 175 1.36 28.25 25.63
N CYS A 176 2.62 28.30 25.21
CA CYS A 176 3.60 29.15 25.84
C CYS A 176 3.15 30.57 25.53
N GLY A 177 2.32 31.10 26.43
CA GLY A 177 1.81 32.46 26.45
C GLY A 177 1.60 32.89 27.90
#